data_AF-A0A4D7K3W6-F1
#
_entry.id   AF-A0A4D7K3W6-F1
#
_cell.length_a   1.000
_cell.length_b   1.000
_cell.length_c   1.000
_cell.angle_alpha   90.00
_cell.angle_beta   90.00
_cell.angle_gamma   90.00
#
_symmetry.space_group_name_H-M   'P 1'
#
loop_
_entity.id
_entity.type
_entity.pdbx_description
1 polymer ?
#
loop_
_entity_poly.entity_id
_entity_poly.type
_entity_poly.pdbx_seq_one_letter_code
_entity_poly.pdbx_strand_id
1 'polypeptide(L)'
;MIKPNQEADRLAEEERQKQQELEDQRLKEEQARQAELEAERQRALDSARAAQENMSVEGTINVLKSRTGRSYVVVGSFFDKDQAMDFANERKGDGLTSYIIEPYGKTRFYRVAVESFDSYQEGVQQAEGYKDEYGSDVWVLKY
;
A
#
# COMPACT_ATOMS: atom_id res chain seq x y z
N MET A 1 -59.18 -56.15 10.57
CA MET A 1 -59.71 -54.79 10.38
C MET A 1 -58.73 -53.82 11.02
N ILE A 2 -57.87 -53.20 10.22
CA ILE A 2 -56.88 -52.23 10.70
C ILE A 2 -57.53 -50.85 10.59
N LYS A 3 -57.45 -50.05 11.66
CA LYS A 3 -58.23 -48.82 11.82
C LYS A 3 -57.61 -47.71 10.95
N PRO A 4 -58.37 -47.08 10.02
CA PRO A 4 -57.87 -46.07 9.08
C PRO A 4 -57.27 -44.81 9.74
N ASN A 5 -57.47 -44.62 11.05
CA ASN A 5 -56.98 -43.46 11.79
C ASN A 5 -55.47 -43.50 12.08
N GLN A 6 -54.83 -44.68 12.12
CA GLN A 6 -53.41 -44.81 12.51
C GLN A 6 -52.42 -44.63 11.34
N GLU A 7 -52.89 -44.72 10.09
CA GLU A 7 -52.05 -44.49 8.90
C GLU A 7 -51.98 -42.99 8.56
N ALA A 8 -53.10 -42.26 8.72
CA ALA A 8 -53.15 -40.82 8.52
C ALA A 8 -52.21 -40.05 9.46
N ASP A 9 -52.13 -40.43 10.75
CA ASP A 9 -51.23 -39.80 11.71
C ASP A 9 -49.75 -40.02 11.38
N ARG A 10 -49.39 -41.21 10.88
CA ARG A 10 -48.01 -41.56 10.47
C ARG A 10 -47.59 -40.81 9.21
N LEU A 11 -48.48 -40.67 8.23
CA LEU A 11 -48.24 -39.87 7.04
C LEU A 11 -48.05 -38.38 7.38
N ALA A 12 -48.85 -37.85 8.31
CA ALA A 12 -48.73 -36.45 8.74
C ALA A 12 -47.41 -36.18 9.51
N GLU A 13 -46.92 -37.13 10.32
CA GLU A 13 -45.62 -37.02 10.98
C GLU A 13 -44.45 -37.11 9.98
N GLU A 14 -44.53 -38.01 9.00
CA GLU A 14 -43.51 -38.15 7.95
C GLU A 14 -43.43 -36.89 7.05
N GLU A 15 -44.58 -36.28 6.72
CA GLU A 15 -44.62 -35.01 5.98
C GLU A 15 -44.02 -33.85 6.77
N ARG A 16 -44.28 -33.77 8.09
CA ARG A 16 -43.68 -32.77 8.97
C ARG A 16 -42.17 -32.95 9.10
N GLN A 17 -41.70 -34.19 9.23
CA GLN A 17 -40.27 -34.49 9.27
C GLN A 17 -39.59 -34.11 7.96
N LYS A 18 -40.18 -34.46 6.80
CA LYS A 18 -39.66 -34.05 5.49
C LYS A 18 -39.66 -32.53 5.29
N GLN A 19 -40.68 -31.82 5.80
CA GLN A 19 -40.71 -30.36 5.77
C GLN A 19 -39.62 -29.74 6.65
N GLN A 20 -39.43 -30.26 7.87
CA GLN A 20 -38.36 -29.80 8.78
C GLN A 20 -36.97 -30.07 8.19
N GLU A 21 -36.72 -31.26 7.64
CA GLU A 21 -35.45 -31.58 7.00
C GLU A 21 -35.17 -30.70 5.77
N LEU A 22 -36.20 -30.38 4.98
CA LEU A 22 -36.08 -29.49 3.84
C LEU A 22 -35.78 -28.05 4.28
N GLU A 23 -36.44 -27.55 5.33
CA GLU A 23 -36.17 -26.23 5.90
C GLU A 23 -34.75 -26.14 6.48
N ASP A 24 -34.30 -27.18 7.21
CA ASP A 24 -32.95 -27.26 7.75
C ASP A 24 -31.89 -27.33 6.64
N GLN A 25 -32.16 -28.08 5.56
CA GLN A 25 -31.27 -28.14 4.40
C GLN A 25 -31.19 -26.78 3.71
N ARG A 26 -32.33 -26.09 3.52
CA ARG A 26 -32.36 -24.75 2.92
C ARG A 26 -31.63 -23.72 3.79
N LEU A 27 -31.81 -23.78 5.11
CA LEU A 27 -31.10 -22.90 6.04
C LEU A 27 -29.60 -23.15 6.02
N LYS A 28 -29.17 -24.42 6.00
CA LYS A 28 -27.75 -24.78 5.87
C LYS A 28 -27.16 -24.33 4.52
N GLU A 29 -27.90 -24.49 3.43
CA GLU A 29 -27.46 -24.04 2.10
C GLU A 29 -27.34 -22.52 2.05
N GLU A 30 -28.31 -21.79 2.62
CA GLU A 30 -28.26 -20.33 2.70
C GLU A 30 -27.11 -19.85 3.57
N GLN A 31 -26.87 -20.49 4.72
CA GLN A 31 -25.73 -20.20 5.58
C GLN A 31 -24.39 -20.51 4.89
N ALA A 32 -24.29 -21.63 4.18
CA ALA A 32 -23.09 -21.98 3.41
C ALA A 32 -22.84 -20.96 2.30
N ARG A 33 -23.89 -20.54 1.59
CA ARG A 33 -23.81 -19.52 0.54
C ARG A 33 -23.40 -18.15 1.09
N GLN A 34 -23.93 -17.76 2.26
CA GLN A 34 -23.53 -16.53 2.94
C GLN A 34 -22.08 -16.59 3.42
N ALA A 35 -21.65 -17.71 4.01
CA ALA A 35 -20.28 -17.90 4.47
C ALA A 35 -19.28 -17.88 3.30
N GLU A 36 -19.64 -18.45 2.15
CA GLU A 36 -18.82 -18.40 0.93
C GLU A 36 -18.68 -16.97 0.41
N LEU A 37 -19.79 -16.22 0.33
CA LEU A 37 -19.78 -14.81 -0.08
C LEU A 37 -18.96 -13.94 0.87
N GLU A 38 -19.06 -14.17 2.18
CA GLU A 38 -18.27 -13.46 3.18
C GLU A 38 -16.78 -13.81 3.07
N ALA A 39 -16.45 -15.08 2.85
CA ALA A 39 -15.06 -15.51 2.63
C ALA A 39 -14.47 -14.92 1.35
N GLU A 40 -15.24 -14.85 0.25
CA GLU A 40 -14.82 -14.19 -0.98
C GLU A 40 -14.61 -12.69 -0.76
N ARG A 41 -15.55 -12.02 -0.08
CA ARG A 41 -15.42 -10.60 0.26
C ARG A 41 -14.21 -10.35 1.14
N GLN A 42 -13.95 -11.20 2.14
CA GLN A 42 -12.79 -11.09 3.00
C GLN A 42 -11.49 -11.26 2.19
N ARG A 43 -11.41 -12.25 1.30
CA ARG A 43 -10.26 -12.43 0.39
C ARG A 43 -10.05 -11.22 -0.54
N ALA A 44 -11.14 -10.62 -1.02
CA ALA A 44 -11.07 -9.41 -1.83
C ALA A 44 -10.56 -8.21 -1.02
N LEU A 45 -11.00 -8.07 0.24
CA LEU A 45 -10.51 -7.03 1.15
C LEU A 45 -9.03 -7.23 1.52
N ASP A 46 -8.62 -8.47 1.81
CA ASP A 46 -7.24 -8.80 2.14
C ASP A 46 -6.30 -8.56 0.94
N SER A 47 -6.72 -8.93 -0.26
CA SER A 47 -5.94 -8.67 -1.48
C SER A 47 -5.86 -7.17 -1.82
N ALA A 48 -6.96 -6.42 -1.64
CA ALA A 48 -6.97 -4.97 -1.80
C ALA A 48 -6.06 -4.28 -0.77
N ARG A 49 -6.09 -4.72 0.49
CA ARG A 49 -5.20 -4.22 1.54
C ARG A 49 -3.73 -4.51 1.23
N ALA A 50 -3.40 -5.73 0.81
CA ALA A 50 -2.04 -6.08 0.43
C ALA A 50 -1.53 -5.26 -0.77
N ALA A 51 -2.39 -4.98 -1.75
CA ALA A 51 -2.05 -4.11 -2.87
C ALA A 51 -1.81 -2.65 -2.41
N GLN A 52 -2.64 -2.15 -1.50
CA GLN A 52 -2.51 -0.80 -0.95
C GLN A 52 -1.25 -0.65 -0.07
N GLU A 53 -0.92 -1.67 0.74
CA GLU A 53 0.31 -1.68 1.53
C GLU A 53 1.54 -1.66 0.62
N ASN A 54 1.58 -2.44 -0.46
CA ASN A 54 2.69 -2.38 -1.43
C ASN A 54 2.80 -1.02 -2.13
N MET A 55 1.70 -0.36 -2.49
CA MET A 55 1.73 0.99 -3.06
C MET A 55 2.25 2.05 -2.06
N SER A 56 2.01 1.85 -0.76
CA SER A 56 2.48 2.78 0.29
C SER A 56 3.97 2.61 0.66
N VAL A 57 4.59 1.50 0.26
CA VAL A 57 6.01 1.22 0.47
C VAL A 57 6.86 1.73 -0.69
N GLU A 58 6.29 2.08 -1.84
CA GLU A 58 7.08 2.69 -2.90
C GLU A 58 7.36 4.17 -2.60
N GLY A 59 8.65 4.53 -2.56
CA GLY A 59 9.07 5.91 -2.46
C GLY A 59 8.53 6.77 -3.62
N THR A 60 8.43 8.08 -3.43
CA THR A 60 8.02 8.99 -4.52
C THR A 60 9.23 9.74 -5.08
N ILE A 61 9.30 9.93 -6.40
CA ILE A 61 10.32 10.76 -7.03
C ILE A 61 9.70 12.09 -7.47
N ASN A 62 10.17 13.19 -6.89
CA ASN A 62 9.70 14.54 -7.19
C ASN A 62 10.75 15.32 -7.99
N VAL A 63 10.40 15.80 -9.19
CA VAL A 63 11.31 16.63 -9.99
C VAL A 63 11.04 18.11 -9.75
N LEU A 64 12.03 18.81 -9.20
CA LEU A 64 11.98 20.22 -8.85
C LEU A 64 12.64 21.06 -9.94
N LYS A 65 11.81 21.87 -10.63
CA LYS A 65 12.24 22.73 -11.75
C LYS A 65 12.41 24.20 -11.37
N SER A 66 11.89 24.59 -10.21
CA SER A 66 11.89 25.96 -9.71
C SER A 66 12.10 25.99 -8.20
N ARG A 67 12.62 27.13 -7.73
CA ARG A 67 12.93 27.37 -6.32
C ARG A 67 11.69 27.22 -5.45
N THR A 68 11.82 26.46 -4.38
CA THR A 68 10.74 26.15 -3.44
C THR A 68 10.87 26.92 -2.12
N GLY A 69 12.06 27.43 -1.81
CA GLY A 69 12.38 28.06 -0.53
C GLY A 69 12.73 27.09 0.59
N ARG A 70 12.62 25.77 0.36
CA ARG A 70 12.91 24.71 1.33
C ARG A 70 14.39 24.31 1.29
N SER A 71 14.81 23.55 2.28
CA SER A 71 16.17 23.04 2.43
C SER A 71 16.17 21.54 2.18
N TYR A 72 17.05 21.06 1.31
CA TYR A 72 17.09 19.68 0.86
C TYR A 72 18.39 19.01 1.27
N VAL A 73 18.33 17.79 1.78
CA VAL A 73 19.53 17.00 2.06
C VAL A 73 19.92 16.24 0.80
N VAL A 74 20.94 16.75 0.13
CA VAL A 74 21.45 16.22 -1.14
C VAL A 74 22.48 15.14 -0.84
N VAL A 75 22.31 13.99 -1.49
CA VAL A 75 23.17 12.80 -1.34
C VAL A 75 23.93 12.46 -2.62
N GLY A 76 23.63 13.16 -3.73
CA GLY A 76 24.26 12.92 -5.01
C GLY A 76 24.13 14.08 -5.99
N SER A 77 25.12 14.21 -6.86
CA SER A 77 25.16 15.19 -7.95
C SER A 77 25.61 14.51 -9.22
N PHE A 78 24.77 14.58 -10.26
CA PHE A 78 24.92 13.85 -11.51
C PHE A 78 24.98 14.84 -12.68
N PHE A 79 25.75 14.50 -13.72
CA PHE A 79 25.86 15.35 -14.89
C PHE A 79 24.60 15.29 -15.76
N ASP A 80 24.04 14.09 -15.89
CA ASP A 80 22.89 13.82 -16.73
C ASP A 80 21.65 13.48 -15.90
N LYS A 81 20.48 13.76 -16.48
CA LYS A 81 19.18 13.54 -15.83
C LYS A 81 18.88 12.06 -15.63
N ASP A 82 19.26 11.22 -16.58
CA ASP A 82 19.07 9.77 -16.54
C ASP A 82 19.81 9.16 -15.34
N GLN A 83 21.07 9.53 -15.11
CA GLN A 83 21.85 9.09 -13.96
C GLN A 83 21.19 9.48 -12.62
N ALA A 84 20.70 10.71 -12.52
CA ALA A 84 19.97 11.15 -11.33
C ALA A 84 18.65 10.38 -11.13
N MET A 85 17.96 10.08 -12.22
CA MET A 85 16.71 9.32 -12.19
C MET A 85 16.93 7.86 -11.84
N ASP A 86 17.98 7.24 -12.37
CA ASP A 86 18.35 5.85 -12.08
C ASP A 86 18.70 5.70 -10.60
N PHE A 87 19.50 6.61 -10.04
CA PHE A 87 19.81 6.64 -8.61
C PHE A 87 18.56 6.80 -7.73
N ALA A 88 17.64 7.70 -8.12
CA ALA A 88 16.38 7.89 -7.39
C ALA A 88 15.45 6.68 -7.50
N ASN A 89 15.42 5.99 -8.64
CA ASN A 89 14.63 4.77 -8.84
C ASN A 89 15.16 3.59 -8.03
N GLU A 90 16.48 3.45 -7.91
CA GLU A 90 17.11 2.41 -7.09
C GLU A 90 16.65 2.51 -5.63
N ARG A 91 16.60 3.73 -5.09
CA ARG A 91 16.13 4.01 -3.71
C ARG A 91 14.61 4.03 -3.56
N LYS A 92 13.85 4.13 -4.65
CA LYS A 92 12.38 4.08 -4.64
C LYS A 92 11.87 2.76 -4.07
N GLY A 93 12.60 1.67 -4.33
CA GLY A 93 12.30 0.33 -3.81
C GLY A 93 12.43 0.22 -2.29
N ASP A 94 13.19 1.12 -1.66
CA ASP A 94 13.41 1.17 -0.21
C ASP A 94 12.34 2.02 0.51
N GLY A 95 11.36 2.57 -0.22
CA GLY A 95 10.32 3.46 0.32
C GLY A 95 10.73 4.89 0.55
N LEU A 96 11.92 5.27 0.08
CA LEU A 96 12.46 6.61 0.27
C LEU A 96 11.91 7.59 -0.78
N THR A 97 11.40 8.73 -0.30
CA THR A 97 11.02 9.83 -1.18
C THR A 97 12.27 10.56 -1.64
N SER A 98 12.46 10.67 -2.95
CA SER A 98 13.59 11.36 -3.57
C SER A 98 13.15 12.63 -4.28
N TYR A 99 14.01 13.64 -4.29
CA TYR A 99 13.82 14.92 -4.95
C TYR A 99 14.95 15.17 -5.95
N ILE A 100 14.61 15.25 -7.23
CA ILE A 100 15.56 15.59 -8.29
C ILE A 100 15.49 17.09 -8.55
N ILE A 101 16.55 17.81 -8.19
CA ILE A 101 16.69 19.24 -8.41
C ILE A 101 17.36 19.45 -9.77
N GLU A 102 16.66 20.10 -10.69
CA GLU A 102 17.22 20.45 -12.01
C GLU A 102 18.35 21.49 -11.89
N PRO A 103 19.33 21.47 -12.81
CA PRO A 103 20.39 22.47 -12.84
C PRO A 103 19.83 23.89 -12.89
N TYR A 104 20.38 24.79 -12.08
CA TYR A 104 19.96 26.18 -12.03
C TYR A 104 21.15 27.14 -11.93
N GLY A 105 20.95 28.38 -12.37
CA GLY A 105 22.00 29.39 -12.37
C GLY A 105 23.19 28.97 -13.25
N LYS A 106 24.36 28.77 -12.64
CA LYS A 106 25.61 28.40 -13.33
C LYS A 106 25.94 26.91 -13.26
N THR A 107 25.23 26.11 -12.45
CA THR A 107 25.48 24.67 -12.36
C THR A 107 24.82 23.94 -13.52
N ARG A 108 25.46 22.87 -13.98
CA ARG A 108 24.93 21.94 -14.99
C ARG A 108 24.52 20.59 -14.40
N PHE A 109 24.70 20.39 -13.10
CA PHE A 109 24.44 19.12 -12.43
C PHE A 109 23.01 19.01 -11.91
N TYR A 110 22.42 17.84 -12.12
CA TYR A 110 21.19 17.37 -11.49
C TYR A 110 21.53 16.86 -10.09
N ARG A 111 20.79 17.27 -9.07
CA ARG A 111 21.05 16.86 -7.69
C ARG A 111 19.92 16.00 -7.18
N VAL A 112 20.26 14.95 -6.44
CA VAL A 112 19.27 14.08 -5.79
C VAL A 112 19.31 14.29 -4.29
N ALA A 113 18.17 14.65 -3.73
CA ALA A 113 17.96 14.78 -2.30
C ALA A 113 16.99 13.71 -1.78
N VAL A 114 17.18 13.28 -0.54
CA VAL A 114 16.35 12.24 0.11
C VAL A 114 15.34 12.81 1.09
N GLU A 115 15.48 14.08 1.46
CA GLU A 115 14.56 14.73 2.39
C GLU A 115 14.54 16.25 2.20
N SER A 116 13.44 16.87 2.65
CA SER A 116 13.17 18.30 2.58
C SER A 116 12.71 18.86 3.93
N PHE A 117 13.26 20.01 4.29
CA PHE A 117 13.01 20.70 5.56
C PHE A 117 12.66 22.16 5.33
N ASP A 118 11.90 22.74 6.25
CA ASP A 118 11.49 24.14 6.12
C ASP A 118 12.64 25.09 6.50
N SER A 119 13.50 24.69 7.44
CA SER A 119 14.70 25.44 7.82
C SER A 119 15.99 24.77 7.35
N TYR A 120 17.03 25.59 7.11
CA TYR A 120 18.36 25.08 6.78
C TYR A 120 19.00 24.35 7.95
N GLN A 121 18.75 24.84 9.17
CA GLN A 121 19.32 24.28 10.40
C GLN A 121 18.80 22.86 10.68
N GLU A 122 17.51 22.58 10.44
CA GLU A 122 16.95 21.23 10.52
C GLU A 122 17.64 20.29 9.52
N GLY A 123 17.79 20.74 8.27
CA GLY A 123 18.47 19.95 7.25
C GLY A 123 19.89 19.58 7.65
N VAL A 124 20.64 20.50 8.29
CA VAL A 124 22.02 20.22 8.72
C VAL A 124 22.07 19.20 9.85
N GLN A 125 21.15 19.30 10.82
CA GLN A 125 21.08 18.33 11.91
C GLN A 125 20.76 16.92 11.41
N GLN A 126 19.87 16.81 10.42
CA GLN A 126 19.48 15.53 9.85
C GLN A 126 20.52 14.98 8.86
N ALA A 127 21.24 15.85 8.14
CA ALA A 127 22.29 15.45 7.21
C ALA A 127 23.37 14.56 7.85
N GLU A 128 23.69 14.77 9.13
CA GLU A 128 24.64 13.92 9.86
C GLU A 128 24.16 12.46 9.94
N GLY A 129 22.87 12.22 10.17
CA GLY A 129 22.31 10.87 10.23
C GLY A 129 22.34 10.14 8.88
N TYR A 130 22.32 10.88 7.77
CA TYR A 130 22.42 10.32 6.43
C TYR A 130 23.85 9.98 6.00
N LYS A 131 24.88 10.46 6.72
CA LYS A 131 26.27 10.17 6.34
C LYS A 131 26.66 8.70 6.53
N ASP A 132 26.02 8.01 7.46
CA ASP A 132 26.25 6.57 7.67
C ASP A 132 25.77 5.74 6.48
N GLU A 133 24.71 6.20 5.79
CA GLU A 133 24.09 5.51 4.67
C GLU A 133 24.63 5.97 3.30
N TYR A 134 24.83 7.29 3.13
CA TYR A 134 25.20 7.90 1.85
C TYR A 134 26.66 8.37 1.79
N GLY A 135 27.42 8.20 2.86
CA GLY A 135 28.83 8.61 2.95
C GLY A 135 29.02 10.09 3.30
N SER A 136 30.27 10.55 3.19
CA SER A 136 30.64 11.90 3.63
C SER A 136 30.21 13.02 2.68
N ASP A 137 29.76 12.68 1.47
CA ASP A 137 29.36 13.63 0.42
C ASP A 137 27.88 14.03 0.53
N VAL A 138 27.33 14.07 1.75
CA VAL A 138 25.97 14.57 2.03
C VAL A 138 26.03 16.05 2.40
N TRP A 139 25.23 16.89 1.74
CA TRP A 139 25.16 18.32 2.05
C TRP A 139 23.74 18.88 1.98
N VAL A 140 23.53 20.01 2.64
CA VAL A 140 22.23 20.69 2.64
C VAL A 140 22.21 21.79 1.59
N LEU A 141 21.13 21.85 0.82
CA LEU A 141 20.92 22.84 -0.24
C LEU A 141 19.60 23.58 -0.04
N LYS A 142 19.66 24.90 0.08
CA LYS A 142 18.44 25.73 0.02
C LYS A 142 18.06 25.99 -1.44
N TYR A 143 16.89 25.51 -1.86
CA TYR A 143 16.42 25.57 -3.24
C TYR A 143 15.10 26.32 -3.33
#